data_AF-A0A433P4Y1-F1
#
_entry.id   AF-A0A433P4Y1-F1
#
_cell.length_a   1.000
_cell.length_b   1.000
_cell.length_c   1.000
_cell.angle_alpha   90.00
_cell.angle_beta   90.00
_cell.angle_gamma   90.00
#
_symmetry.space_group_name_H-M   'P 1'
#
loop_
_entity.id
_entity.type
_entity.pdbx_description
1 polymer ?
#
loop_
_entity_poly.entity_id
_entity_poly.type
_entity_poly.pdbx_seq_one_letter_code
_entity_poly.pdbx_strand_id
1 'polypeptide(L)'
;MSRRIKLKFDENITDLMNSVEDITDAHSVEGERLRGEQDRVVAQYASRENRVVVTCDTDFLVENLQVGVLLLWGYLGRVPFNRLKRKVRKTVVITLFKNYRSTLERVWTGRETKMAILRGDPDNYKWEIRAPTAEEIIAFHNKWCFKSALPFSTNPTNE
;
A
#
# COMPACT_ATOMS: atom_id res chain seq x y z
N MET A 1 3.10 -5.50 -27.99
CA MET A 1 3.63 -4.63 -26.91
C MET A 1 3.02 -5.08 -25.58
N SER A 2 3.83 -5.44 -24.58
CA SER A 2 3.30 -5.77 -23.24
C SER A 2 2.70 -4.49 -22.62
N ARG A 3 1.47 -4.57 -22.15
CA ARG A 3 0.76 -3.43 -21.55
C ARG A 3 1.46 -3.05 -20.24
N ARG A 4 1.78 -1.76 -20.04
CA ARG A 4 2.32 -1.29 -18.75
C ARG A 4 1.23 -1.36 -17.68
N ILE A 5 1.58 -1.90 -16.51
CA ILE A 5 0.68 -1.95 -15.35
C ILE A 5 0.43 -0.50 -14.91
N LYS A 6 -0.84 -0.14 -14.70
CA LYS A 6 -1.19 1.20 -14.24
C LYS A 6 -1.30 1.23 -12.72
N LEU A 7 -0.56 2.14 -12.09
CA LEU A 7 -0.46 2.27 -10.65
C LEU A 7 -0.88 3.66 -10.21
N LYS A 8 -1.44 3.75 -8.99
CA LYS A 8 -1.66 4.98 -8.26
C LYS A 8 -1.02 4.86 -6.88
N PHE A 9 -0.02 5.68 -6.60
CA PHE A 9 0.70 5.71 -5.33
C PHE A 9 0.01 6.64 -4.35
N ASP A 10 -0.24 6.13 -3.16
CA ASP A 10 -0.72 6.89 -2.00
C ASP A 10 0.31 7.95 -1.52
N GLU A 11 -0.16 8.94 -0.75
CA GLU A 11 0.62 10.07 -0.25
C GLU A 11 1.84 9.64 0.58
N ASN A 12 1.75 8.50 1.27
CA ASN A 12 2.82 7.98 2.13
C ASN A 12 4.01 7.39 1.36
N ILE A 13 3.84 7.14 0.05
CA ILE A 13 4.84 6.46 -0.79
C ILE A 13 4.98 7.09 -2.18
N THR A 14 4.57 8.35 -2.36
CA THR A 14 4.72 9.08 -3.63
C THR A 14 6.17 9.12 -4.09
N ASP A 15 7.11 9.11 -3.13
CA ASP A 15 8.53 9.15 -3.36
C ASP A 15 9.09 7.92 -4.11
N LEU A 16 8.29 6.85 -4.21
CA LEU A 16 8.59 5.60 -4.90
C LEU A 16 8.11 5.60 -6.36
N MET A 17 7.18 6.48 -6.74
CA MET A 17 6.59 6.55 -8.09
C MET A 17 7.67 6.64 -9.18
N ASN A 18 8.58 7.60 -9.05
CA ASN A 18 9.68 7.82 -10.02
C ASN A 18 10.64 6.63 -10.11
N SER A 19 10.62 5.73 -9.13
CA SER A 19 11.51 4.55 -9.15
C SER A 19 10.98 3.44 -10.07
N VAL A 20 9.71 3.54 -10.50
CA VAL A 20 9.03 2.50 -11.28
C VAL A 20 8.38 3.02 -12.57
N GLU A 21 8.59 4.29 -12.92
CA GLU A 21 7.99 4.94 -14.11
C GLU A 21 8.44 4.31 -15.45
N ASP A 22 9.67 3.79 -15.49
CA ASP A 22 10.19 3.12 -16.69
C ASP A 22 9.51 1.76 -16.94
N ILE A 23 8.97 1.14 -15.89
CA ILE A 23 8.41 -0.22 -15.93
C ILE A 23 6.89 -0.27 -15.82
N THR A 24 6.27 0.83 -15.35
CA THR A 24 4.83 0.96 -15.09
C THR A 24 4.29 2.32 -15.56
N ASP A 25 2.97 2.45 -15.69
CA ASP A 25 2.29 3.74 -15.84
C ASP A 25 1.88 4.18 -14.42
N ALA A 26 2.77 4.93 -13.76
CA ALA A 26 2.64 5.28 -12.35
C ALA A 26 2.23 6.74 -12.17
N HIS A 27 1.14 6.95 -11.44
CA HIS A 27 0.68 8.27 -10.99
C HIS A 27 0.69 8.33 -9.45
N SER A 28 0.65 9.53 -8.89
CA SER A 28 0.52 9.74 -7.43
C SER A 28 -0.71 10.58 -7.12
N VAL A 29 -1.26 10.40 -5.91
CA VAL A 29 -2.35 11.26 -5.41
C VAL A 29 -1.97 12.74 -5.38
N GLU A 30 -0.69 13.05 -5.13
CA GLU A 30 -0.18 14.41 -5.14
C GLU A 30 -0.18 15.02 -6.56
N GLY A 31 0.29 14.27 -7.56
CA GLY A 31 0.29 14.72 -8.96
C GLY A 31 -1.11 14.97 -9.53
N GLU A 32 -2.12 14.32 -8.96
CA GLU A 32 -3.53 14.43 -9.36
C GLU A 32 -4.38 15.33 -8.45
N ARG A 33 -3.76 16.04 -7.49
CA ARG A 33 -4.46 16.91 -6.52
C ARG A 33 -5.49 16.19 -5.66
N LEU A 34 -5.24 14.93 -5.32
CA LEU A 34 -6.05 14.08 -4.44
C LEU A 34 -5.45 13.96 -3.03
N ARG A 35 -4.44 14.78 -2.69
CA ARG A 35 -3.80 14.75 -1.37
C ARG A 35 -4.77 15.20 -0.28
N GLY A 36 -4.85 14.44 0.82
CA GLY A 36 -5.78 14.70 1.92
C GLY A 36 -7.23 14.32 1.65
N GLU A 37 -7.53 13.77 0.46
CA GLU A 37 -8.84 13.16 0.19
C GLU A 37 -8.99 11.85 0.94
N GLN A 38 -10.24 11.41 1.13
CA GLN A 38 -10.54 10.13 1.77
C GLN A 38 -10.09 8.95 0.87
N ASP A 39 -9.70 7.84 1.48
CA ASP A 39 -9.31 6.60 0.80
C ASP A 39 -10.35 6.15 -0.24
N ARG A 40 -11.65 6.25 0.08
CA ARG A 40 -12.73 5.97 -0.87
C ARG A 40 -12.65 6.82 -2.15
N VAL A 41 -12.27 8.09 -2.03
CA VAL A 41 -12.19 9.03 -3.17
C VAL A 41 -11.00 8.63 -4.03
N VAL A 42 -9.84 8.42 -3.41
CA VAL A 42 -8.63 7.92 -4.09
C VAL A 42 -8.92 6.61 -4.84
N ALA A 43 -9.62 5.68 -4.19
CA ALA A 43 -10.02 4.41 -4.77
C ALA A 43 -11.00 4.55 -5.96
N GLN A 44 -11.96 5.49 -5.87
CA GLN A 44 -12.87 5.78 -6.99
C GLN A 44 -12.12 6.31 -8.21
N TYR A 45 -11.19 7.25 -8.02
CA TYR A 45 -10.35 7.76 -9.12
C TYR A 45 -9.48 6.65 -9.71
N ALA A 46 -8.83 5.84 -8.87
CA ALA A 46 -8.05 4.70 -9.34
C ALA A 46 -8.90 3.69 -10.12
N SER A 47 -10.12 3.39 -9.66
CA SER A 47 -11.03 2.46 -10.34
C SER A 47 -11.47 2.99 -11.72
N ARG A 48 -11.81 4.29 -11.81
CA ARG A 48 -12.19 4.96 -13.08
C ARG A 48 -11.06 4.92 -14.12
N GLU A 49 -9.82 5.12 -13.67
CA GLU A 49 -8.64 5.09 -14.54
C GLU A 49 -8.09 3.68 -14.79
N ASN A 50 -8.72 2.67 -14.18
CA ASN A 50 -8.28 1.29 -14.17
C ASN A 50 -6.81 1.17 -13.70
N ARG A 51 -6.52 1.70 -12.50
CA ARG A 51 -5.23 1.66 -11.82
C ARG A 51 -5.32 0.81 -10.54
N VAL A 52 -4.22 0.17 -10.18
CA VAL A 52 -4.03 -0.45 -8.87
C VAL A 52 -3.57 0.62 -7.88
N VAL A 53 -4.21 0.68 -6.72
CA VAL A 53 -3.71 1.50 -5.60
C VAL A 53 -2.54 0.80 -4.95
N VAL A 54 -1.39 1.45 -4.87
CA VAL A 54 -0.22 0.99 -4.12
C VAL A 54 -0.13 1.85 -2.88
N THR A 55 -0.12 1.23 -1.71
CA THR A 55 -0.16 1.94 -0.43
C THR A 55 0.62 1.18 0.64
N CYS A 56 0.99 1.84 1.73
CA CYS A 56 1.39 1.19 2.98
C CYS A 56 0.34 1.37 4.09
N ASP A 57 -0.79 2.01 3.78
CA ASP A 57 -1.90 2.19 4.70
C ASP A 57 -2.78 0.95 4.75
N THR A 58 -2.91 0.40 5.95
CA THR A 58 -3.69 -0.80 6.24
C THR A 58 -5.19 -0.58 6.13
N ASP A 59 -5.64 0.68 6.15
CA ASP A 59 -7.06 1.02 6.17
C ASP A 59 -7.74 0.64 4.83
N PHE A 60 -6.99 0.66 3.72
CA PHE A 60 -7.40 0.12 2.42
C PHE A 60 -7.72 -1.39 2.41
N LEU A 61 -7.31 -2.17 3.43
CA LEU A 61 -7.71 -3.58 3.55
C LEU A 61 -9.08 -3.76 4.19
N VAL A 62 -9.53 -2.77 4.96
CA VAL A 62 -10.76 -2.81 5.74
C VAL A 62 -11.90 -2.15 4.96
N GLU A 63 -11.58 -1.15 4.15
CA GLU A 63 -12.54 -0.53 3.25
C GLU A 63 -12.94 -1.51 2.11
N ASN A 64 -14.25 -1.71 1.91
CA ASN A 64 -14.77 -2.49 0.80
C ASN A 64 -14.66 -1.68 -0.51
N LEU A 65 -13.46 -1.63 -1.08
CA LEU A 65 -13.15 -0.84 -2.26
C LEU A 65 -13.26 -1.68 -3.54
N GLN A 66 -13.96 -1.17 -4.55
CA GLN A 66 -14.04 -1.78 -5.88
C GLN A 66 -12.81 -1.43 -6.76
N VAL A 67 -11.61 -1.61 -6.21
CA VAL A 67 -10.33 -1.35 -6.89
C VAL A 67 -9.30 -2.40 -6.48
N GLY A 68 -8.36 -2.71 -7.37
CA GLY A 68 -7.20 -3.53 -6.99
C GLY A 68 -6.30 -2.73 -6.05
N VAL A 69 -5.88 -3.37 -4.95
CA VAL A 69 -4.99 -2.77 -3.94
C VAL A 69 -3.78 -3.65 -3.76
N LEU A 70 -2.60 -3.03 -3.78
CA LEU A 70 -1.34 -3.65 -3.39
C LEU A 70 -0.81 -2.96 -2.12
N LEU A 71 -1.02 -3.60 -0.98
CA LEU A 71 -0.50 -3.13 0.30
C LEU A 71 0.97 -3.55 0.47
N LEU A 72 1.87 -2.58 0.57
CA LEU A 72 3.28 -2.80 0.88
C LEU A 72 3.46 -2.94 2.39
N TRP A 73 3.93 -4.11 2.83
CA TRP A 73 4.09 -4.44 4.24
C TRP A 73 5.39 -5.21 4.51
N GLY A 74 5.67 -5.46 5.79
CA GLY A 74 6.76 -6.33 6.22
C GLY A 74 7.97 -5.59 6.76
N TYR A 75 9.09 -6.29 6.81
CA TYR A 75 10.32 -5.86 7.48
C TYR A 75 11.56 -6.22 6.66
N LEU A 76 12.58 -5.37 6.77
CA LEU A 76 13.94 -5.67 6.34
C LEU A 76 14.85 -5.66 7.57
N GLY A 77 15.36 -6.83 7.94
CA GLY A 77 15.93 -7.08 9.26
C GLY A 77 14.89 -6.82 10.34
N ARG A 78 15.15 -5.82 11.19
CA ARG A 78 14.23 -5.38 12.25
C ARG A 78 13.47 -4.10 11.93
N VAL A 79 13.64 -3.55 10.71
CA VAL A 79 13.07 -2.25 10.35
C VAL A 79 11.81 -2.47 9.53
N PRO A 80 10.63 -1.96 9.96
CA PRO A 80 9.41 -2.08 9.19
C PRO A 80 9.51 -1.26 7.89
N PHE A 81 8.84 -1.72 6.84
CA PHE A 81 8.93 -1.15 5.50
C PHE A 81 8.72 0.37 5.46
N ASN A 82 7.68 0.86 6.15
CA ASN A 82 7.35 2.29 6.21
C ASN A 82 8.43 3.16 6.90
N ARG A 83 9.30 2.55 7.72
CA ARG A 83 10.43 3.22 8.38
C ARG A 83 11.76 3.01 7.66
N LEU A 84 11.79 2.29 6.54
CA LEU A 84 13.02 2.16 5.76
C LEU A 84 13.44 3.52 5.21
N LYS A 85 14.77 3.74 5.20
CA LYS A 85 15.36 4.89 4.52
C LYS A 85 14.93 4.90 3.06
N ARG A 86 14.62 6.09 2.53
CA ARG A 86 14.16 6.30 1.15
C ARG A 86 14.95 5.51 0.11
N LYS A 87 16.28 5.57 0.14
CA LYS A 87 17.15 4.84 -0.80
C LYS A 87 16.93 3.33 -0.76
N VAL A 88 16.81 2.74 0.43
CA VAL A 88 16.58 1.29 0.61
C VAL A 88 15.18 0.91 0.12
N ARG A 89 14.18 1.72 0.48
CA ARG A 89 12.78 1.53 0.06
C ARG A 89 12.65 1.48 -1.46
N LYS A 90 13.31 2.41 -2.16
CA LYS A 90 13.37 2.42 -3.63
C LYS A 90 13.95 1.12 -4.19
N THR A 91 15.08 0.67 -3.67
CA THR A 91 15.74 -0.57 -4.12
C THR A 91 14.80 -1.77 -4.00
N VAL A 92 14.23 -1.99 -2.80
CA VAL A 92 13.37 -3.15 -2.57
C VAL A 92 12.08 -3.11 -3.40
N VAL A 93 11.51 -1.91 -3.63
CA VAL A 93 10.31 -1.74 -4.47
C VAL A 93 10.61 -1.95 -5.95
N ILE A 94 11.75 -1.46 -6.46
CA ILE A 94 12.17 -1.77 -7.84
C ILE A 94 12.25 -3.29 -8.04
N THR A 95 12.82 -4.02 -7.08
CA THR A 95 12.88 -5.49 -7.13
C THR A 95 11.49 -6.13 -7.16
N LEU A 96 10.53 -5.60 -6.39
CA LEU A 96 9.14 -6.07 -6.41
C LEU A 96 8.55 -5.96 -7.83
N PHE A 97 8.58 -4.77 -8.42
CA PHE A 97 7.94 -4.53 -9.72
C PHE A 97 8.66 -5.20 -10.90
N LYS A 98 9.98 -5.44 -10.79
CA LYS A 98 10.75 -6.21 -11.79
C LYS A 98 10.47 -7.71 -11.71
N ASN A 99 10.49 -8.29 -10.51
CA ASN A 99 10.49 -9.75 -10.35
C ASN A 99 9.09 -10.36 -10.24
N TYR A 100 8.08 -9.56 -9.87
CA TYR A 100 6.71 -10.05 -9.62
C TYR A 100 5.68 -9.52 -10.63
N ARG A 101 6.13 -9.14 -11.83
CA ARG A 101 5.28 -8.51 -12.86
C ARG A 101 3.99 -9.29 -13.15
N SER A 102 4.07 -10.60 -13.38
CA SER A 102 2.90 -11.44 -13.69
C SER A 102 1.88 -11.48 -12.55
N THR A 103 2.34 -11.43 -11.30
CA THR A 103 1.45 -11.36 -10.14
C THR A 103 0.79 -9.99 -10.03
N LEU A 104 1.54 -8.92 -10.30
CA LEU A 104 1.01 -7.56 -10.31
C LEU A 104 0.01 -7.33 -11.45
N GLU A 105 0.23 -7.95 -12.62
CA GLU A 105 -0.75 -7.96 -13.71
C GLU A 105 -2.05 -8.61 -13.28
N ARG A 106 -2.01 -9.72 -12.52
CA ARG A 106 -3.22 -10.35 -11.96
C ARG A 106 -3.95 -9.46 -10.97
N VAL A 107 -3.23 -8.78 -10.07
CA VAL A 107 -3.81 -7.78 -9.16
C VAL A 107 -4.54 -6.69 -9.95
N TRP A 108 -3.92 -6.25 -11.05
CA TRP A 108 -4.48 -5.22 -11.90
C TRP A 108 -5.71 -5.66 -12.70
N THR A 109 -5.66 -6.80 -13.36
CA THR A 109 -6.77 -7.30 -14.19
C THR A 109 -7.92 -7.84 -13.36
N GLY A 110 -7.61 -8.51 -12.24
CA GLY A 110 -8.59 -9.11 -11.34
C GLY A 110 -9.18 -8.13 -10.33
N ARG A 111 -8.63 -6.91 -10.23
CA ARG A 111 -8.98 -5.92 -9.21
C ARG A 111 -8.91 -6.51 -7.79
N GLU A 112 -7.89 -7.32 -7.55
CA GLU A 112 -7.75 -8.03 -6.28
C GLU A 112 -7.02 -7.17 -5.25
N THR A 113 -7.38 -7.34 -3.98
CA THR A 113 -6.59 -6.82 -2.86
C THR A 113 -5.54 -7.84 -2.44
N LYS A 114 -4.27 -7.45 -2.49
CA LYS A 114 -3.12 -8.27 -2.08
C LYS A 114 -2.20 -7.51 -1.15
N MET A 115 -1.53 -8.25 -0.29
CA MET A 115 -0.36 -7.78 0.46
C MET A 115 0.90 -8.22 -0.26
N ALA A 116 1.82 -7.28 -0.49
CA ALA A 116 3.21 -7.56 -0.80
C ALA A 116 4.00 -7.45 0.51
N ILE A 117 4.54 -8.57 0.99
CA ILE A 117 5.19 -8.68 2.29
C ILE A 117 6.70 -8.84 2.08
N LEU A 118 7.45 -7.85 2.53
CA LEU A 118 8.91 -7.87 2.55
C LEU A 118 9.40 -8.69 3.74
N ARG A 119 10.33 -9.60 3.49
CA ARG A 119 11.02 -10.38 4.53
C ARG A 119 12.49 -10.56 4.16
N GLY A 120 13.33 -10.77 5.17
CA GLY A 120 14.77 -10.99 5.02
C GLY A 120 15.58 -9.83 5.58
N ASP A 121 16.77 -9.61 5.06
CA ASP A 121 17.72 -8.57 5.49
C ASP A 121 18.26 -7.80 4.26
N PRO A 122 19.06 -6.74 4.44
CA PRO A 122 19.56 -5.93 3.33
C PRO A 122 20.34 -6.70 2.25
N ASP A 123 20.95 -7.83 2.60
CA ASP A 123 21.77 -8.64 1.70
C ASP A 123 20.94 -9.77 1.06
N ASN A 124 19.93 -10.29 1.75
CA ASN A 124 19.05 -11.35 1.29
C ASN A 124 17.59 -11.10 1.67
N TYR A 125 16.84 -10.46 0.77
CA TYR A 125 15.41 -10.21 0.95
C TYR A 125 14.56 -10.78 -0.18
N LYS A 126 13.29 -11.01 0.13
CA LYS A 126 12.27 -11.43 -0.83
C LYS A 126 10.92 -10.77 -0.55
N TRP A 127 10.11 -10.73 -1.59
CA TRP A 127 8.72 -10.34 -1.50
C TRP A 127 7.84 -11.59 -1.57
N GLU A 128 6.77 -11.58 -0.78
CA GLU A 128 5.69 -12.54 -0.87
C GLU A 128 4.43 -11.78 -1.23
N ILE A 129 3.76 -12.10 -2.34
CA ILE A 129 2.50 -11.48 -2.71
C ILE A 129 1.37 -12.48 -2.50
N ARG A 130 0.46 -12.18 -1.57
CA ARG A 130 -0.68 -13.05 -1.24
C ARG A 130 -1.90 -12.24 -0.82
N ALA A 131 -3.05 -12.91 -0.73
CA ALA A 131 -4.23 -12.30 -0.13
C ALA A 131 -3.96 -12.01 1.37
N PRO A 132 -4.57 -10.95 1.93
CA PRO A 132 -4.60 -10.78 3.38
C PRO A 132 -5.35 -11.96 4.03
N THR A 133 -4.89 -12.39 5.20
CA THR A 133 -5.58 -13.38 6.02
C THR A 133 -6.73 -12.74 6.79
N ALA A 134 -7.70 -13.52 7.23
CA ALA A 134 -8.82 -13.02 8.04
C ALA A 134 -8.30 -12.40 9.35
N GLU A 135 -7.31 -13.04 9.97
CA GLU A 135 -6.67 -12.58 11.21
C GLU A 135 -5.97 -11.23 11.02
N GLU A 136 -5.28 -11.02 9.89
CA GLU A 136 -4.67 -9.74 9.56
C GLU A 136 -5.72 -8.64 9.36
N ILE A 137 -6.79 -8.94 8.62
CA ILE A 137 -7.90 -7.99 8.42
C ILE A 137 -8.51 -7.60 9.76
N ILE A 138 -8.79 -8.57 10.64
CA ILE A 138 -9.33 -8.32 11.99
C ILE A 138 -8.36 -7.49 12.82
N ALA A 139 -7.06 -7.80 12.80
CA ALA A 139 -6.06 -7.06 13.55
C ALA A 139 -5.97 -5.59 13.09
N PHE A 140 -6.02 -5.35 11.77
CA PHE A 140 -6.03 -4.01 11.20
C PHE A 140 -7.33 -3.26 11.46
N HIS A 141 -8.48 -3.94 11.35
CA HIS A 141 -9.78 -3.38 11.72
C HIS A 141 -9.82 -2.96 13.20
N ASN A 142 -9.31 -3.80 14.11
CA ASN A 142 -9.22 -3.46 15.52
C ASN A 142 -8.31 -2.23 15.73
N LYS A 143 -7.12 -2.21 15.12
CA LYS A 143 -6.23 -1.04 15.17
C LYS A 143 -6.95 0.23 14.69
N TRP A 144 -7.75 0.14 13.64
CA TRP A 144 -8.53 1.25 13.11
C TRP A 144 -9.62 1.70 14.09
N CYS A 145 -10.48 0.77 14.55
CA CYS A 145 -11.53 1.04 15.53
C CYS A 145 -10.98 1.62 16.84
N PHE A 146 -9.89 1.07 17.38
CA PHE A 146 -9.30 1.55 18.64
C PHE A 146 -8.43 2.81 18.49
N LYS A 147 -7.96 3.15 17.28
CA LYS A 147 -7.41 4.49 17.00
C LYS A 147 -8.51 5.55 16.96
N SER A 148 -9.67 5.22 16.38
CA SER A 148 -10.84 6.10 16.29
C SER A 148 -11.62 6.18 17.60
N ALA A 149 -11.44 5.22 18.50
CA ALA A 149 -12.09 5.13 19.80
C ALA A 149 -11.24 5.66 20.97
N LEU A 150 -10.36 6.65 20.75
CA LEU A 150 -9.91 7.46 21.89
C LEU A 150 -11.16 8.12 22.50
N PRO A 151 -11.58 7.70 23.69
CA PRO A 151 -12.78 8.22 24.29
C PRO A 151 -12.48 9.62 24.83
N PHE A 152 -13.52 10.44 24.89
CA PHE A 152 -13.59 11.64 25.72
C PHE A 152 -12.72 11.50 26.98
N SER A 153 -11.74 12.39 27.13
CA SER A 153 -11.08 12.61 28.41
C SER A 153 -12.15 13.09 29.39
N THR A 154 -12.77 12.16 30.11
CA THR A 154 -13.34 12.51 31.40
C THR A 154 -12.15 12.65 32.33
N ASN A 155 -11.74 13.89 32.59
CA ASN A 155 -10.89 14.19 33.74
C ASN A 155 -11.59 13.60 34.98
N PRO A 156 -10.94 12.72 35.76
CA PRO A 156 -11.35 12.55 37.13
C PRO A 156 -10.90 13.83 37.85
N THR A 157 -11.85 14.71 38.14
CA THR A 157 -11.68 15.73 39.16
C THR A 157 -11.44 14.99 40.48
N ASN A 158 -10.17 14.88 40.87
CA ASN A 158 -9.82 14.61 42.25
C ASN A 158 -9.85 15.95 43.00
N GLU A 159 -10.66 15.95 44.05
CA GLU A 159 -10.68 16.89 45.21
C GLU A 159 -11.18 18.32 44.97
#